data_AF-A0AAN8VZR9-F1
#
_entry.id   AF-A0AAN8VZR9-F1
#
_cell.length_a   1.000
_cell.length_b   1.000
_cell.length_c   1.000
_cell.angle_alpha   90.00
_cell.angle_beta   90.00
_cell.angle_gamma   90.00
#
_symmetry.space_group_name_H-M   'P 1'
#
loop_
_entity.id
_entity.type
_entity.pdbx_description
1 polymer ?
#
loop_
_entity_poly.entity_id
_entity_poly.type
_entity_poly.pdbx_seq_one_letter_code
_entity_poly.pdbx_strand_id
1 'polypeptide(L)'
;MLFMVFAVITLQAFNALKLEDFYYPICPDPSLNSLGMGKHTDPHFLTILLQDNVGGLQVLHQDHWVDVFPLEGALMVNMGDFIQ
;
A
#
# COMPACT_ATOMS: atom_id res chain seq x y z
N MET A 1 18.49 8.89 6.43
CA MET A 1 17.86 7.63 6.89
C MET A 1 16.38 7.83 6.67
N LEU A 2 15.83 7.26 5.60
CA LEU A 2 14.49 7.59 5.13
C LEU A 2 13.52 6.57 5.73
N PHE A 3 12.46 7.07 6.37
CA PHE A 3 11.46 6.27 7.11
C PHE A 3 10.27 6.03 6.19
N MET A 4 9.97 4.77 5.90
CA MET A 4 8.84 4.39 5.07
C MET A 4 7.58 4.24 5.93
N VAL A 5 6.75 5.29 5.94
CA VAL A 5 5.46 5.35 6.67
C VAL A 5 4.35 5.51 5.65
N PHE A 6 3.39 4.59 5.67
CA PHE A 6 2.14 4.77 4.92
C PHE A 6 0.96 4.81 5.87
N ALA A 7 0.05 5.75 5.62
CA ALA A 7 -1.27 5.75 6.22
C ALA A 7 -2.27 5.17 5.22
N VAL A 8 -2.96 4.11 5.62
CA VAL A 8 -4.01 3.44 4.85
C VAL A 8 -5.35 3.80 5.49
N ILE A 9 -6.19 4.50 4.74
CA ILE A 9 -7.58 4.72 5.10
C ILE A 9 -8.43 3.76 4.29
N THR A 10 -9.15 2.87 4.96
CA THR A 10 -10.09 1.95 4.29
C THR A 10 -11.54 2.29 4.63
N LEU A 11 -12.39 2.25 3.61
CA LEU A 11 -13.84 2.29 3.76
C LEU A 11 -14.37 0.85 3.75
N GLN A 12 -14.92 0.42 4.88
CA GLN A 12 -15.48 -0.92 5.04
C GLN A 12 -16.99 -0.92 4.75
N ALA A 13 -17.55 -2.09 4.43
CA ALA A 13 -19.00 -2.30 4.60
C ALA A 13 -19.37 -1.94 6.03
N PHE A 14 -20.55 -1.35 6.25
CA PHE A 14 -21.04 -0.88 7.57
C PHE A 14 -20.64 0.54 8.02
N ASN A 15 -20.22 1.44 7.11
CA ASN A 15 -19.89 2.84 7.42
C ASN A 15 -18.72 3.03 8.41
N ALA A 16 -17.86 2.03 8.55
CA ALA A 16 -16.66 2.13 9.37
C ALA A 16 -15.48 2.65 8.54
N LEU A 17 -14.83 3.69 9.05
CA LEU A 17 -13.53 4.17 8.57
C LEU A 17 -12.45 3.54 9.44
N LYS A 18 -11.48 2.87 8.81
CA LYS A 18 -10.31 2.35 9.52
C LYS A 18 -9.06 3.05 9.02
N LEU A 19 -8.30 3.63 9.94
CA LEU A 19 -6.97 4.17 9.69
C LEU A 19 -5.93 3.17 10.22
N GLU A 20 -4.99 2.80 9.37
CA GLU A 20 -3.86 1.94 9.72
C GLU A 20 -2.55 2.61 9.32
N ASP A 21 -1.59 2.58 10.23
CA ASP A 21 -0.24 3.09 9.99
C ASP A 21 0.72 1.91 9.87
N PHE A 22 1.46 1.85 8.75
CA PHE A 22 2.45 0.82 8.50
C PHE A 22 3.86 1.39 8.61
N TYR A 23 4.73 0.64 9.29
CA TYR A 23 6.14 0.96 9.45
C TYR A 23 7.01 -0.18 8.91
N TYR A 24 7.82 0.13 7.90
CA TYR A 24 8.73 -0.83 7.28
C TYR A 24 10.19 -0.48 7.61
N PRO A 25 10.87 -1.26 8.48
CA PRO A 25 12.27 -1.00 8.82
C PRO A 25 13.21 -1.33 7.65
N ILE A 26 14.42 -0.79 7.69
CA ILE A 26 15.49 -1.14 6.74
C ILE A 26 15.72 -2.66 6.80
N CYS A 27 15.65 -3.31 5.64
CA CYS A 27 15.99 -4.72 5.49
C CYS A 27 17.49 -4.85 5.16
N PRO A 28 18.31 -5.52 5.99
CA PRO A 28 19.75 -5.68 5.74
C PRO A 28 20.08 -6.52 4.52
N ASP A 29 19.22 -7.49 4.19
CA ASP A 29 19.37 -8.36 3.03
C ASP A 29 18.01 -8.57 2.33
N PRO A 30 17.67 -7.69 1.37
CA PRO A 30 16.43 -7.79 0.61
C PRO A 30 16.33 -9.06 -0.25
N SER A 31 17.47 -9.73 -0.53
CA SER A 31 17.52 -10.90 -1.42
C SER A 31 16.97 -12.18 -0.77
N LEU A 32 16.81 -12.18 0.56
CA LEU A 32 16.27 -13.31 1.35
C LEU A 32 14.74 -13.33 1.41
N ASN A 33 14.07 -12.93 0.33
CA ASN A 33 12.61 -12.98 0.21
C ASN A 33 11.86 -12.15 1.27
N SER A 34 12.48 -11.05 1.73
CA SER A 34 11.91 -10.17 2.75
C SER A 34 10.92 -9.20 2.10
N LEU A 35 9.63 -9.50 2.21
CA LEU A 35 8.55 -8.61 1.77
C LEU A 35 8.06 -7.77 2.95
N GLY A 36 7.89 -6.46 2.74
CA GLY A 36 7.17 -5.62 3.70
C GLY A 36 5.72 -6.10 3.85
N MET A 37 5.03 -6.24 2.72
CA MET A 37 3.69 -6.79 2.62
C MET A 37 3.61 -7.74 1.42
N GLY A 38 2.97 -8.89 1.58
CA GLY A 38 2.83 -9.88 0.51
C GLY A 38 1.78 -9.48 -0.54
N LYS A 39 1.73 -10.23 -1.65
CA LYS A 39 0.65 -10.12 -2.65
C LYS A 39 -0.71 -10.34 -1.97
N HIS A 40 -1.63 -9.39 -2.15
CA HIS A 40 -3.01 -9.46 -1.67
C HIS A 40 -3.91 -8.58 -2.54
N THR A 41 -5.22 -8.70 -2.32
CA THR A 41 -6.24 -7.73 -2.71
C THR A 41 -6.85 -7.13 -1.45
N ASP A 42 -7.46 -5.96 -1.57
CA ASP A 42 -8.08 -5.28 -0.43
C ASP A 42 -9.50 -5.81 -0.23
N PRO A 43 -9.83 -6.46 0.90
CA PRO A 43 -11.17 -7.00 1.15
C PRO A 43 -12.16 -5.92 1.63
N HIS A 44 -12.17 -4.76 0.97
CA HIS A 44 -12.91 -3.56 1.36
C HIS A 44 -13.52 -2.84 0.13
N PHE A 45 -14.16 -1.68 0.30
CA PHE A 45 -14.67 -0.88 -0.83
C PHE A 45 -13.58 -0.04 -1.48
N LEU A 46 -12.88 0.76 -0.66
CA LEU A 46 -11.93 1.75 -1.13
C LEU A 46 -10.76 1.82 -0.15
N THR A 47 -9.56 1.89 -0.69
CA THR A 47 -8.34 2.18 0.05
C THR A 47 -7.77 3.51 -0.45
N ILE A 48 -7.48 4.42 0.47
CA ILE A 48 -6.74 5.66 0.21
C ILE A 48 -5.41 5.56 0.95
N LEU A 49 -4.31 5.63 0.20
CA LEU A 49 -2.96 5.45 0.69
C LEU A 49 -2.19 6.77 0.58
N LEU A 50 -1.73 7.27 1.72
CA LEU A 50 -0.72 8.32 1.78
C LEU A 50 0.66 7.67 1.83
N GLN A 51 1.51 8.01 0.85
CA GLN A 51 2.87 7.51 0.74
C GLN A 51 3.90 8.52 1.24
N ASP A 52 4.97 8.00 1.81
CA ASP A 52 6.20 8.75 1.97
C ASP A 52 6.99 8.79 0.66
N ASN A 53 8.18 9.40 0.68
CA ASN A 53 9.00 9.56 -0.51
C ASN A 53 9.97 8.39 -0.78
N VAL A 54 9.94 7.30 0.01
CA VAL A 54 10.77 6.09 -0.24
C VAL A 54 10.21 5.25 -1.39
N GLY A 55 8.89 5.10 -1.46
CA GLY A 55 8.22 4.21 -2.41
C GLY A 55 8.15 2.76 -1.93
N GLY A 56 8.17 1.78 -2.84
CA GLY A 56 8.09 0.34 -2.50
C GLY A 56 6.71 -0.29 -2.65
N LEU A 57 5.70 0.49 -3.03
CA LEU A 57 4.40 -0.05 -3.47
C LEU A 57 4.54 -0.62 -4.88
N GLN A 58 4.01 -1.83 -5.07
CA GLN A 58 3.89 -2.47 -6.37
C GLN A 58 2.46 -2.93 -6.62
N VAL A 59 1.99 -2.77 -7.86
CA VAL A 59 0.68 -3.25 -8.30
C VAL A 59 0.85 -4.31 -9.39
N LEU A 60 0.02 -5.35 -9.36
CA LEU A 60 0.05 -6.40 -10.37
C LEU A 60 -0.86 -5.98 -11.54
N HIS A 61 -0.26 -5.73 -12.70
CA HIS A 61 -0.98 -5.37 -13.93
C HIS A 61 -0.54 -6.31 -15.06
N GLN A 62 -1.52 -7.01 -15.68
CA GLN A 62 -1.27 -7.95 -16.77
C GLN A 62 -0.17 -8.99 -16.44
N ASP A 63 -0.24 -9.59 -15.24
CA ASP A 63 0.74 -10.55 -14.71
C ASP A 63 2.17 -10.02 -14.50
N HIS A 64 2.34 -8.70 -14.54
CA HIS A 64 3.61 -8.04 -14.25
C HIS A 64 3.47 -7.09 -13.06
N TRP A 65 4.46 -7.08 -12.18
CA TRP A 65 4.53 -6.11 -11.09
C TRP A 65 5.03 -4.77 -11.64
N VAL A 66 4.31 -3.70 -11.30
CA VAL A 66 4.61 -2.33 -11.70
C VAL A 66 4.83 -1.50 -10.44
N ASP A 67 5.95 -0.80 -10.36
CA ASP A 67 6.24 0.12 -9.27
C ASP A 67 5.32 1.35 -9.34
N VAL A 68 4.76 1.71 -8.19
CA VAL A 68 4.02 2.96 -8.02
C VAL A 68 4.92 3.96 -7.30
N PHE A 69 5.43 4.91 -8.07
CA PHE A 69 6.29 5.97 -7.53
C PHE A 69 5.46 6.97 -6.74
N PRO A 70 5.88 7.32 -5.51
CA PRO A 70 5.20 8.34 -4.73
C PRO A 70 5.33 9.71 -5.42
N LEU A 71 4.24 10.46 -5.44
CA LEU A 71 4.20 11.82 -5.94
C LEU A 71 3.90 12.76 -4.76
N GLU A 72 4.67 13.83 -4.64
CA GLU A 72 4.49 14.80 -3.56
C GLU A 72 3.07 15.38 -3.58
N GLY A 73 2.38 15.30 -2.44
CA GLY A 73 1.00 15.78 -2.28
C GLY A 73 -0.07 14.89 -2.92
N ALA A 74 0.28 13.75 -3.50
CA ALA A 74 -0.68 12.80 -4.06
C ALA A 74 -1.11 11.73 -3.05
N LEU A 75 -2.32 11.22 -3.25
CA LEU A 75 -2.84 10.02 -2.58
C LEU A 75 -3.07 8.94 -3.64
N MET A 76 -2.68 7.71 -3.34
CA MET A 76 -3.04 6.55 -4.16
C MET A 76 -4.43 6.08 -3.73
N VAL A 77 -5.27 5.73 -4.69
CA VAL A 77 -6.61 5.19 -4.44
C VAL A 77 -6.73 3.84 -5.13
N ASN A 78 -7.10 2.81 -4.36
CA ASN A 78 -7.38 1.47 -4.85
C ASN A 78 -8.84 1.09 -4.59
N MET A 79 -9.47 0.41 -5.55
CA MET A 79 -10.78 -0.20 -5.36
C MET A 79 -10.59 -1.61 -4.82
N GLY A 80 -11.28 -1.92 -3.73
CA GLY A 80 -11.24 -3.25 -3.15
C GLY A 80 -12.29 -4.20 -3.73
N ASP A 81 -12.26 -5.43 -3.26
CA ASP A 81 -13.01 -6.56 -3.80
C ASP A 81 -14.55 -6.40 -3.66
N PHE A 82 -15.02 -5.46 -2.84
CA PHE A 82 -16.47 -5.24 -2.65
C PHE A 82 -17.11 -4.40 -3.78
N ILE A 83 -16.29 -3.78 -4.64
CA ILE A 83 -16.76 -2.99 -5.79
C ILE A 83 -16.59 -3.73 -7.13
N GLN A 84 -15.80 -4.81 -7.18
CA GLN A 84 -15.60 -5.63 -8.38
C GLN A 84 -16.78 -6.56 -8.68
#